data_AF-A0A516Q2S8-F1
#
_entry.id   AF-A0A516Q2S8-F1
#
_cell.length_a   1.000
_cell.length_b   1.000
_cell.length_c   1.000
_cell.angle_alpha   90.00
_cell.angle_beta   90.00
_cell.angle_gamma   90.00
#
_symmetry.space_group_name_H-M   'P 1'
#
loop_
_entity.id
_entity.type
_entity.pdbx_description
1 polymer ?
#
loop_
_entity_poly.entity_id
_entity_poly.type
_entity_poly.pdbx_seq_one_letter_code
_entity_poly.pdbx_strand_id
1 'polypeptide(L)'
;MSLSASEFYEAGMSLPPAVRKDVALRLLESVEPDAVADRAAEEWLQSEAAAAYDRLKADPSRAIPAEDVRAHFEAKWAARS
;
A
#
# COMPACT_ATOMS: atom_id res chain seq x y z
N MET A 1 -17.03 -21.01 16.90
CA MET A 1 -17.27 -19.63 17.37
C MET A 1 -16.46 -18.71 16.49
N SER A 2 -17.07 -17.70 15.85
CA SER A 2 -16.35 -16.67 15.10
C SER A 2 -16.00 -15.53 16.04
N LEU A 3 -14.73 -15.12 16.07
CA LEU A 3 -14.33 -13.90 16.76
C LEU A 3 -14.85 -12.68 16.00
N SER A 4 -15.24 -11.63 16.71
CA SER A 4 -15.39 -10.30 16.11
C SER A 4 -14.03 -9.74 15.68
N ALA A 5 -14.03 -8.73 14.81
CA ALA A 5 -12.79 -8.10 14.33
C ALA A 5 -11.93 -7.53 15.48
N SER A 6 -12.57 -6.97 16.52
CA SER A 6 -11.88 -6.46 17.70
C SER A 6 -11.28 -7.57 18.56
N GLU A 7 -12.02 -8.67 18.76
CA GLU A 7 -11.52 -9.82 19.52
C GLU A 7 -10.38 -10.53 18.78
N PHE A 8 -10.43 -10.59 17.45
CA PHE A 8 -9.33 -11.11 16.64
C PHE A 8 -8.09 -10.22 16.72
N TYR A 9 -8.26 -8.90 16.71
CA TYR A 9 -7.15 -7.95 16.87
C TYR A 9 -6.50 -8.08 18.25
N GLU A 10 -7.29 -8.08 19.33
CA GLU A 10 -6.82 -8.27 20.71
C GLU A 10 -6.08 -9.60 20.87
N ALA A 11 -6.68 -10.70 20.40
CA ALA A 11 -6.06 -12.02 20.42
C ALA A 11 -4.76 -12.03 19.60
N GLY A 12 -4.74 -11.42 18.42
CA GLY A 12 -3.56 -11.28 17.58
C GLY A 12 -2.44 -10.49 18.26
N MET A 13 -2.78 -9.41 18.96
CA MET A 13 -1.81 -8.57 19.67
C MET A 13 -1.21 -9.25 20.90
N SER A 14 -1.90 -10.22 21.49
CA SER A 14 -1.39 -11.04 22.60
C SER A 14 -0.37 -12.11 22.19
N LEU A 15 -0.21 -12.36 20.88
CA LEU A 15 0.74 -13.37 20.37
C LEU A 15 2.21 -12.89 20.49
N PRO A 16 3.17 -13.83 20.65
CA PRO A 16 4.59 -13.49 20.57
C PRO A 16 4.94 -12.75 19.26
N PRO A 17 5.89 -11.79 19.27
CA PRO A 17 6.19 -10.97 18.08
C PRO A 17 6.48 -11.75 16.80
N ALA A 18 7.20 -12.87 16.89
CA ALA A 18 7.47 -13.74 15.74
C ALA A 18 6.19 -14.36 15.17
N VAL A 19 5.30 -14.83 16.03
CA VAL A 19 4.02 -15.44 15.64
C VAL A 19 3.09 -14.40 15.02
N ARG A 20 3.08 -13.16 15.53
CA ARG A 20 2.32 -12.05 14.91
C ARG A 20 2.76 -11.80 13.47
N LYS A 21 4.07 -11.79 13.23
CA LYS A 21 4.64 -11.62 11.89
C LYS A 21 4.21 -12.76 10.96
N ASP A 22 4.32 -14.00 11.42
CA ASP A 22 3.96 -15.17 10.61
C ASP A 22 2.46 -15.20 10.28
N VAL A 23 1.60 -14.86 11.23
CA VAL A 23 0.15 -14.73 11.02
C VAL A 23 -0.17 -13.59 10.05
N ALA A 24 0.47 -12.43 10.19
CA ALA A 24 0.27 -11.30 9.29
C ALA A 24 0.67 -11.63 7.84
N LEU A 25 1.80 -12.32 7.64
CA LEU A 25 2.23 -12.78 6.32
C LEU A 25 1.24 -13.77 5.72
N ARG A 26 0.79 -14.76 6.52
CA ARG A 26 -0.19 -15.75 6.06
C ARG A 26 -1.56 -15.13 5.75
N LEU A 27 -1.97 -14.10 6.49
CA LEU A 27 -3.20 -13.35 6.20
C LEU A 27 -3.06 -12.58 4.89
N LEU A 28 -1.94 -11.91 4.65
CA LEU A 28 -1.64 -11.24 3.39
C LEU A 28 -1.67 -12.21 2.21
N GLU A 29 -1.10 -13.41 2.37
CA GLU A 29 -1.13 -14.48 1.36
C GLU A 29 -2.54 -15.06 1.14
N SER A 30 -3.42 -14.97 2.13
CA SER A 30 -4.81 -15.45 2.05
C SER A 30 -5.79 -14.43 1.46
N VAL A 31 -5.34 -13.20 1.25
CA VAL A 31 -6.16 -12.19 0.55
C VAL A 31 -6.21 -12.62 -0.92
N GLU A 32 -7.34 -13.21 -1.31
CA GLU A 32 -7.65 -13.40 -2.72
C GLU A 32 -7.68 -12.04 -3.43
N PRO A 33 -7.11 -11.93 -4.65
CA PRO A 33 -7.17 -10.70 -5.41
C PRO A 33 -8.63 -10.28 -5.59
N ASP A 34 -8.96 -9.07 -5.15
CA ASP A 34 -10.28 -8.51 -5.40
C ASP A 34 -10.36 -8.17 -6.89
N ALA A 35 -11.00 -9.04 -7.68
CA ALA A 35 -11.12 -8.89 -9.11
C ALA A 35 -11.75 -7.55 -9.56
N VAL A 36 -12.50 -6.86 -8.68
CA VAL A 36 -13.00 -5.51 -8.94
C VAL A 36 -11.89 -4.47 -8.75
N ALA A 37 -11.13 -4.58 -7.67
CA ALA A 37 -9.96 -3.73 -7.44
C ALA A 37 -8.90 -3.92 -8.53
N ASP A 38 -8.66 -5.15 -8.98
CA ASP A 38 -7.72 -5.46 -10.06
C ASP A 38 -8.15 -4.81 -11.38
N ARG A 39 -9.44 -4.88 -11.73
CA ARG A 39 -9.95 -4.24 -12.95
C ARG A 39 -9.85 -2.72 -12.87
N ALA A 40 -10.20 -2.13 -11.74
CA ALA A 40 -10.09 -0.68 -11.55
C ALA A 40 -8.62 -0.22 -11.62
N ALA A 41 -7.69 -1.00 -11.06
CA ALA A 41 -6.26 -0.74 -11.18
C ALA A 41 -5.79 -0.83 -12.64
N GLU A 42 -6.24 -1.84 -13.37
CA GLU A 42 -5.90 -2.01 -14.80
C GLU A 42 -6.43 -0.84 -15.65
N GLU A 43 -7.68 -0.42 -15.45
CA GLU A 43 -8.26 0.73 -16.16
C GLU A 43 -7.50 2.02 -15.86
N TRP A 44 -7.10 2.25 -14.60
CA TRP A 44 -6.29 3.39 -14.21
C TRP A 44 -4.88 3.35 -14.82
N LEU A 45 -4.25 2.16 -14.87
CA LEU A 45 -2.93 1.96 -15.48
C LEU A 45 -2.95 2.29 -16.98
N GLN A 46 -3.96 1.80 -17.69
CA GLN A 46 -4.12 2.00 -19.13
C GLN A 46 -4.48 3.45 -19.50
N SER A 47 -5.09 4.20 -18.58
CA SER A 47 -5.54 5.57 -18.84
C SER A 47 -4.61 6.61 -18.20
N GLU A 48 -4.81 6.90 -16.92
CA GLU A 48 -4.17 7.99 -16.20
C GLU A 48 -2.66 7.79 -16.07
N ALA A 49 -2.23 6.57 -15.71
CA ALA A 49 -0.80 6.28 -15.51
C ALA A 49 -0.03 6.38 -16.83
N ALA A 50 -0.56 5.80 -17.91
CA ALA A 50 0.00 5.94 -19.25
C ALA A 50 0.11 7.42 -19.67
N ALA A 51 -0.96 8.19 -19.50
CA ALA A 51 -0.94 9.63 -19.83
C ALA A 51 0.05 10.43 -18.95
N ALA A 52 0.23 10.06 -17.67
CA ALA A 52 1.21 10.70 -16.80
C ALA A 52 2.65 10.41 -17.26
N TYR A 53 2.91 9.17 -17.66
CA TYR A 53 4.19 8.73 -18.19
C TYR A 53 4.54 9.40 -19.52
N ASP A 54 3.58 9.48 -20.45
CA ASP A 54 3.78 10.14 -21.74
C ASP A 54 4.13 11.62 -21.58
N ARG A 55 3.48 12.32 -20.63
CA ARG A 55 3.83 13.71 -20.31
C ARG A 55 5.21 13.84 -19.69
N LEU A 56 5.66 12.88 -18.88
CA LEU A 56 7.03 12.86 -18.33
C LEU A 56 8.07 12.58 -19.43
N LYS A 57 7.75 11.68 -20.37
CA LYS A 57 8.57 11.41 -21.55
C LYS A 57 8.73 12.64 -22.44
N ALA A 58 7.63 13.35 -22.67
CA ALA A 58 7.61 14.56 -23.48
C ALA A 58 8.34 15.73 -22.81
N ASP A 59 8.29 15.81 -21.48
CA ASP A 59 8.95 16.84 -20.69
C ASP A 59 9.67 16.25 -19.46
N PRO A 60 10.95 15.85 -19.61
CA PRO A 60 11.75 15.30 -18.53
C PRO A 60 12.00 16.27 -17.37
N SER A 61 11.81 17.58 -17.57
CA SER A 61 11.98 18.56 -16.49
C SER A 61 10.92 18.43 -15.39
N ARG A 62 9.83 17.67 -15.66
CA ARG A 62 8.80 17.32 -14.69
C ARG A 62 9.24 16.23 -13.70
N ALA A 63 10.40 15.61 -13.90
CA ALA A 63 10.92 14.61 -12.98
C ALA A 63 11.24 15.23 -11.61
N ILE A 64 10.91 14.52 -10.54
CA ILE A 64 11.26 14.91 -9.17
C ILE A 64 12.40 13.99 -8.72
N PRO A 65 13.52 14.54 -8.19
CA PRO A 65 14.59 13.75 -7.61
C PRO A 65 14.09 12.83 -6.49
N ALA A 66 14.65 11.62 -6.40
CA ALA A 66 14.16 10.61 -5.46
C ALA A 66 14.40 11.01 -3.99
N GLU A 67 15.43 11.80 -3.72
CA GLU A 67 15.74 12.42 -2.44
C GLU A 67 14.65 13.41 -1.99
N ASP A 68 14.13 14.23 -2.92
CA ASP A 68 13.08 15.21 -2.62
C ASP A 68 11.76 14.51 -2.32
N VAL A 69 11.44 13.44 -3.06
CA VAL A 69 10.27 12.59 -2.79
C VAL A 69 10.36 12.00 -1.38
N ARG A 70 11.51 11.42 -1.02
CA ARG A 70 11.73 10.83 0.31
C ARG A 70 11.59 11.86 1.43
N ALA A 71 12.27 12.99 1.31
CA ALA A 71 12.20 14.07 2.29
C ALA A 71 10.76 14.58 2.48
N HIS A 72 9.99 14.69 1.39
CA HIS A 72 8.59 15.08 1.46
C HIS A 72 7.72 14.06 2.23
N PHE A 73 7.91 12.76 1.99
CA PHE A 73 7.20 11.71 2.72
C PHE A 73 7.59 11.67 4.20
N GLU A 74 8.88 11.81 4.53
CA GLU A 74 9.36 11.86 5.92
C GLU A 74 8.72 13.04 6.67
N ALA A 75 8.71 14.23 6.07
CA ALA A 75 8.05 15.41 6.66
C ALA A 75 6.55 15.18 6.88
N LYS A 76 5.85 14.56 5.91
CA LYS A 76 4.43 14.22 6.03
C LYS A 76 4.16 13.23 7.15
N TRP A 77 5.05 12.26 7.35
CA TRP A 77 4.93 11.28 8.43
C TRP A 77 5.22 11.89 9.79
N ALA A 78 6.24 12.74 9.91
CA ALA A 78 6.55 13.46 11.15
C ALA A 78 5.41 14.41 11.57
N ALA A 79 4.66 14.96 10.62
CA ALA A 79 3.47 15.77 10.92
C ALA A 79 2.24 14.97 11.36
N ARG A 80 2.25 13.63 11.24
CA ARG A 80 1.16 12.74 11.69
C ARG A 80 1.36 12.24 13.13
N SER A 81 2.57 12.33 13.66
CA SER A 81 2.95 11.95 15.03
C SER A 81 2.89 13.12 15.99
#